data_AF-A0A286EIG1-F1
#
_entry.id   AF-A0A286EIG1-F1
#
_cell.length_a   1.000
_cell.length_b   1.000
_cell.length_c   1.000
_cell.angle_alpha   90.00
_cell.angle_beta   90.00
_cell.angle_gamma   90.00
#
_symmetry.space_group_name_H-M   'P 1'
#
loop_
_entity.id
_entity.type
_entity.pdbx_description
1 polymer ?
#
loop_
_entity_poly.entity_id
_entity_poly.type
_entity_poly.pdbx_seq_one_letter_code
_entity_poly.pdbx_strand_id
1 'polypeptide(L)'
;MNGPTSFPKVLIDDGSGVDTLFGGDYPDAVRALAAGQAVVTSPRLLHDGKAQLEIDTATMVAQSGQILGEQKTHRKQLSAIAVTPRFDPSYIVLPPSMAKSLGINAIPYGVLASMTRPATDHEVQAARGALANQADGLDLQVEDGFQNSDAWLVYALVGVAAVLAVGAALISTALANVDSKPDLFTLAAIGASPRTRRVLSMARAGVIAGIGSLLGAVAGLVTAVAWVRSAGHPTPTGSADFYTAVTSPSPQLRLVVPWLPVTLAVIGIPVIAALVAGAFGRSRLPSERVSL
;
A
#
# COMPACT_ATOMS: atom_id res chain seq x y z
N MET A 1 -3.06 -8.43 14.14
CA MET A 1 -2.56 -8.61 12.76
C MET A 1 -3.78 -8.69 11.88
N ASN A 2 -4.17 -7.57 11.28
CA ASN A 2 -5.32 -7.50 10.39
C ASN A 2 -4.80 -7.88 9.00
N GLY A 3 -4.91 -9.16 8.63
CA GLY A 3 -4.64 -9.58 7.26
C GLY A 3 -5.70 -8.99 6.32
N PRO A 4 -5.39 -8.78 5.02
CA PRO A 4 -6.44 -8.42 4.07
C PRO A 4 -7.50 -9.52 4.08
N THR A 5 -8.76 -9.11 4.20
CA THR A 5 -9.95 -9.96 4.05
C THR A 5 -9.94 -10.58 2.66
N SER A 6 -9.30 -11.74 2.53
CA SER A 6 -9.37 -12.50 1.29
C SER A 6 -10.74 -13.16 1.25
N PHE A 7 -11.72 -12.48 0.65
CA PHE A 7 -12.90 -13.14 0.16
C PHE A 7 -12.48 -14.40 -0.62
N PRO A 8 -13.22 -15.51 -0.49
CA PRO A 8 -12.90 -16.71 -1.23
C PRO A 8 -12.96 -16.40 -2.73
N LYS A 9 -12.01 -16.95 -3.49
CA LYS A 9 -11.92 -16.70 -4.93
C LYS A 9 -13.19 -17.06 -5.69
N VAL A 10 -13.93 -18.04 -5.17
CA VAL A 10 -15.22 -18.51 -5.63
C VAL A 10 -16.23 -18.21 -4.54
N LEU A 11 -17.28 -17.46 -4.86
CA LEU A 11 -18.42 -17.22 -3.99
C LEU A 11 -19.65 -17.93 -4.54
N ILE A 12 -20.58 -18.28 -3.65
CA ILE A 12 -21.88 -18.82 -4.03
C ILE A 12 -22.93 -17.83 -3.53
N ASP A 13 -23.68 -17.24 -4.45
CA ASP A 13 -24.68 -16.22 -4.18
C ASP A 13 -25.89 -16.40 -5.11
N ASP A 14 -27.08 -16.15 -4.59
CA ASP A 14 -28.35 -16.30 -5.33
C ASP A 14 -28.75 -15.04 -6.12
N GLY A 15 -27.94 -13.99 -6.08
CA GLY A 15 -28.20 -12.70 -6.69
C GLY A 15 -28.57 -11.61 -5.68
N SER A 16 -28.97 -11.97 -4.44
CA SER A 16 -29.41 -11.00 -3.44
C SER A 16 -28.28 -10.15 -2.86
N GLY A 17 -27.05 -10.68 -2.83
CA GLY A 17 -25.87 -10.02 -2.29
C GLY A 17 -25.04 -9.27 -3.34
N VAL A 18 -25.34 -9.46 -4.64
CA VAL A 18 -24.50 -8.99 -5.76
C VAL A 18 -24.25 -7.50 -5.73
N ASP A 19 -25.28 -6.68 -5.50
CA ASP A 19 -25.13 -5.23 -5.55
C ASP A 19 -24.24 -4.72 -4.41
N THR A 20 -24.39 -5.32 -3.23
CA THR A 20 -23.53 -5.07 -2.07
C THR A 20 -22.11 -5.55 -2.32
N LEU A 21 -21.96 -6.73 -2.91
CA LEU A 21 -20.67 -7.37 -3.19
C LEU A 21 -19.85 -6.58 -4.23
N PHE A 22 -20.52 -6.09 -5.28
CA PHE A 22 -19.87 -5.36 -6.37
C PHE A 22 -19.92 -3.83 -6.21
N GLY A 23 -20.59 -3.34 -5.16
CA GLY A 23 -20.65 -1.92 -4.78
C GLY A 23 -21.43 -1.03 -5.74
N GLY A 24 -22.49 -1.55 -6.36
CA GLY A 24 -23.30 -0.83 -7.35
C GLY A 24 -24.46 -1.69 -7.85
N ASP A 25 -25.26 -1.16 -8.77
CA ASP A 25 -26.40 -1.89 -9.36
C ASP A 25 -25.93 -2.71 -10.57
N TYR A 26 -26.08 -4.04 -10.49
CA TYR A 26 -25.69 -4.98 -11.56
C TYR A 26 -26.85 -5.90 -11.96
N PRO A 27 -27.89 -5.37 -12.63
CA PRO A 27 -29.08 -6.14 -12.97
C PRO A 27 -28.78 -7.30 -13.93
N ASP A 28 -27.71 -7.19 -14.73
CA ASP A 28 -27.25 -8.26 -15.62
C ASP A 28 -26.67 -9.45 -14.83
N ALA A 29 -25.89 -9.17 -13.78
CA ALA A 29 -25.34 -10.21 -12.89
C ALA A 29 -26.45 -10.93 -12.13
N VAL A 30 -27.40 -10.17 -11.57
CA VAL A 30 -28.56 -10.73 -10.86
C VAL A 30 -29.38 -11.63 -11.79
N ARG A 31 -29.68 -11.17 -13.02
CA ARG A 31 -30.41 -11.96 -14.00
C ARG A 31 -29.66 -13.23 -14.43
N ALA A 32 -28.35 -13.14 -14.61
CA ALA A 32 -27.53 -14.29 -14.99
C ALA A 32 -27.50 -15.36 -13.88
N LEU A 33 -27.29 -14.97 -12.62
CA LEU A 33 -27.33 -15.90 -11.49
C LEU A 33 -28.71 -16.55 -11.34
N ALA A 34 -29.77 -15.76 -11.47
CA ALA A 34 -31.15 -16.27 -11.47
C ALA A 34 -31.43 -17.25 -12.62
N ALA A 35 -30.81 -17.03 -13.78
CA ALA A 35 -30.87 -17.94 -14.92
C ALA A 35 -29.96 -19.18 -14.78
N GLY A 36 -29.22 -19.31 -13.66
CA GLY A 36 -28.29 -20.41 -13.42
C GLY A 36 -26.97 -20.28 -14.18
N GLN A 37 -26.60 -19.09 -14.65
CA GLN A 37 -25.29 -18.80 -15.21
C GLN A 37 -24.35 -18.25 -14.14
N ALA A 38 -23.06 -18.53 -14.26
CA ALA A 38 -22.04 -17.95 -13.39
C ALA A 38 -21.75 -16.49 -13.77
N VAL A 39 -21.22 -15.72 -12.83
CA VAL A 39 -20.77 -14.34 -13.07
C VAL A 39 -19.29 -14.25 -12.78
N VAL A 40 -18.49 -13.81 -13.75
CA VAL A 40 -17.05 -13.54 -13.58
C VAL A 40 -16.80 -12.04 -13.52
N THR A 41 -15.86 -11.61 -12.68
CA THR A 41 -15.56 -10.18 -12.45
C THR A 41 -14.60 -9.57 -13.47
N SER A 42 -14.14 -10.37 -14.44
CA SER A 42 -13.26 -9.91 -15.50
C SER A 42 -13.62 -10.58 -16.84
N PRO A 43 -13.78 -9.80 -17.92
CA PRO A 43 -13.96 -10.34 -19.27
C PRO A 43 -12.83 -11.26 -19.73
N ARG A 44 -11.62 -11.12 -19.15
CA ARG A 44 -10.45 -11.94 -19.48
C ARG A 44 -10.59 -13.40 -19.03
N LEU A 45 -11.49 -13.67 -18.08
CA LEU A 45 -11.78 -15.01 -17.59
C LEU A 45 -12.82 -15.73 -18.45
N LEU A 46 -13.34 -15.06 -19.48
CA LEU A 46 -14.37 -15.57 -20.37
C LEU A 46 -13.79 -15.87 -21.75
N HIS A 47 -14.12 -17.04 -22.29
CA HIS A 47 -13.84 -17.40 -23.68
C HIS A 47 -15.13 -17.98 -24.29
N ASP A 48 -15.63 -17.40 -25.38
CA ASP A 48 -16.88 -17.80 -26.04
C ASP A 48 -18.10 -17.93 -25.11
N GLY A 49 -18.25 -17.01 -24.14
CA GLY A 49 -19.35 -17.05 -23.17
C GLY A 49 -19.22 -18.13 -22.09
N LYS A 50 -18.02 -18.73 -21.97
CA LYS A 50 -17.73 -19.77 -20.98
C LYS A 50 -16.56 -19.39 -20.10
N ALA A 51 -16.69 -19.69 -18.81
CA ALA A 51 -15.60 -19.65 -17.85
C ALA A 51 -15.11 -21.08 -17.59
N GLN A 52 -13.81 -21.22 -17.33
CA GLN A 52 -13.22 -22.49 -16.93
C GLN A 52 -13.04 -22.52 -15.41
N LEU A 53 -13.66 -23.49 -14.75
CA LEU A 53 -13.48 -23.75 -13.33
C LEU A 53 -12.63 -25.00 -13.16
N GLU A 54 -11.56 -24.86 -12.39
CA GLU A 54 -10.75 -25.97 -11.92
C GLU A 54 -11.14 -26.28 -10.48
N ILE A 55 -11.50 -27.54 -10.22
CA ILE A 55 -11.98 -28.03 -8.94
C ILE A 55 -10.96 -29.05 -8.44
N ASP A 56 -10.24 -28.69 -7.40
CA ASP A 56 -9.34 -29.59 -6.71
C ASP A 56 -10.08 -30.29 -5.57
N THR A 57 -10.22 -31.61 -5.69
CA THR A 57 -10.82 -32.45 -4.67
C THR A 57 -9.71 -33.17 -3.91
N ALA A 58 -9.66 -32.97 -2.60
CA ALA A 58 -8.81 -33.70 -1.68
C ALA A 58 -9.66 -34.32 -0.57
N THR A 59 -9.34 -35.54 -0.14
CA THR A 59 -9.95 -36.09 1.07
C THR A 59 -9.20 -35.51 2.26
N MET A 60 -9.90 -34.94 3.23
CA MET A 60 -9.27 -34.31 4.39
C MET A 60 -9.74 -34.96 5.69
N VAL A 61 -8.85 -35.08 6.67
CA VAL A 61 -9.24 -35.37 8.05
C VAL A 61 -9.93 -34.14 8.62
N ALA A 62 -11.22 -34.26 8.92
CA ALA A 62 -12.08 -33.15 9.34
C ALA A 62 -11.57 -32.35 10.55
N GLN A 63 -10.73 -32.94 11.43
CA GLN A 63 -10.24 -32.29 12.64
C GLN A 63 -8.82 -31.70 12.53
N SER A 64 -7.95 -32.20 11.63
CA SER A 64 -6.56 -31.74 11.53
C SER A 64 -6.27 -30.97 10.24
N GLY A 65 -7.20 -30.96 9.27
CA GLY A 65 -6.95 -30.42 7.94
C GLY A 65 -5.86 -31.19 7.17
N GLN A 66 -5.50 -32.39 7.64
CA GLN A 66 -4.52 -33.22 6.96
C GLN A 66 -5.13 -33.83 5.71
N ILE A 67 -4.50 -33.59 4.56
CA ILE A 67 -4.89 -34.21 3.29
C ILE A 67 -4.55 -35.69 3.36
N LEU A 68 -5.55 -36.53 3.14
CA LEU A 68 -5.40 -37.97 2.97
C LEU A 68 -5.59 -38.31 1.50
N GLY A 69 -4.60 -38.98 0.92
CA GLY A 69 -4.66 -39.49 -0.44
C GLY A 69 -4.34 -38.45 -1.52
N GLU A 70 -4.68 -38.82 -2.75
CA GLU A 70 -4.29 -38.12 -3.97
C GLU A 70 -5.26 -36.96 -4.27
N GLN A 71 -4.71 -35.76 -4.50
CA GLN A 71 -5.48 -34.61 -4.97
C GLN A 71 -5.90 -34.83 -6.43
N LYS A 72 -7.20 -34.72 -6.70
CA LYS A 72 -7.74 -34.87 -8.06
C LYS A 72 -8.23 -33.52 -8.57
N THR A 73 -7.72 -33.13 -9.71
CA THR A 73 -8.09 -31.88 -10.38
C THR A 73 -9.13 -32.17 -11.47
N HIS A 74 -10.29 -31.51 -11.38
CA HIS A 74 -11.37 -31.61 -12.35
C HIS A 74 -11.61 -30.26 -13.02
N ARG A 75 -11.54 -30.25 -14.35
CA ARG A 75 -11.78 -29.05 -15.16
C ARG A 75 -13.20 -29.07 -15.72
N LYS A 76 -13.95 -27.99 -15.50
CA LYS A 76 -15.33 -27.82 -15.97
C LYS A 76 -15.48 -26.51 -16.72
N GLN A 77 -16.26 -26.52 -17.80
CA GLN A 77 -16.68 -25.31 -18.48
C GLN A 77 -18.06 -24.91 -17.95
N LEU A 78 -18.19 -23.65 -17.56
CA LEU A 78 -19.42 -23.07 -17.02
C LEU A 78 -19.92 -22.00 -17.98
N SER A 79 -21.22 -21.93 -18.22
CA SER A 79 -21.79 -20.76 -18.88
C SER A 79 -21.70 -19.58 -17.91
N ALA A 80 -21.09 -18.50 -18.36
CA ALA A 80 -20.84 -17.33 -17.52
C ALA A 80 -21.06 -16.03 -18.30
N ILE A 81 -21.39 -14.97 -17.58
CA ILE A 81 -21.30 -13.61 -18.07
C ILE A 81 -20.16 -12.89 -17.35
N ALA A 82 -19.56 -11.91 -18.01
CA ALA A 82 -18.56 -11.06 -17.40
C ALA A 82 -19.18 -9.72 -16.99
N VAL A 83 -18.91 -9.31 -15.75
CA VAL A 83 -19.18 -7.96 -15.26
C VAL A 83 -17.89 -7.34 -14.78
N THR A 84 -17.79 -6.02 -14.77
CA THR A 84 -16.63 -5.31 -14.21
C THR A 84 -17.10 -4.57 -12.97
N PRO A 85 -16.94 -5.17 -11.78
CA PRO A 85 -17.47 -4.59 -10.56
C PRO A 85 -16.59 -3.40 -10.09
N ARG A 86 -17.14 -2.56 -9.21
CA ARG A 86 -16.38 -1.43 -8.62
C ARG A 86 -15.38 -1.91 -7.58
N PHE A 87 -15.73 -3.00 -6.90
CA PHE A 87 -14.86 -3.75 -6.01
C PHE A 87 -14.79 -5.17 -6.54
N ASP A 88 -13.60 -5.78 -6.52
CA ASP A 88 -13.38 -7.14 -7.02
C ASP A 88 -13.15 -8.09 -5.83
N PRO A 89 -14.22 -8.51 -5.13
CA PRO A 89 -14.08 -9.38 -3.97
C PRO A 89 -13.80 -10.84 -4.37
N SER A 90 -14.23 -11.28 -5.55
CA SER A 90 -14.07 -12.67 -5.98
C SER A 90 -13.92 -12.77 -7.49
N TYR A 91 -13.31 -13.85 -7.97
CA TYR A 91 -13.08 -14.07 -9.40
C TYR A 91 -14.35 -14.55 -10.10
N ILE A 92 -15.16 -15.32 -9.38
CA ILE A 92 -16.37 -15.96 -9.89
C ILE A 92 -17.42 -16.08 -8.79
N VAL A 93 -18.66 -15.78 -9.15
CA VAL A 93 -19.85 -15.99 -8.35
C VAL A 93 -20.68 -17.07 -9.03
N LEU A 94 -20.97 -18.14 -8.30
CA LEU A 94 -21.76 -19.28 -8.78
C LEU A 94 -23.17 -19.24 -8.17
N PRO A 95 -24.22 -19.50 -8.96
CA PRO A 95 -25.54 -19.68 -8.39
C PRO A 95 -25.63 -21.00 -7.62
N PRO A 96 -26.43 -21.10 -6.54
CA PRO A 96 -26.55 -22.32 -5.74
C PRO A 96 -26.94 -23.56 -6.55
N SER A 97 -27.76 -23.38 -7.59
CA SER A 97 -28.15 -24.44 -8.53
C SER A 97 -26.95 -25.05 -9.27
N MET A 98 -26.02 -24.21 -9.73
CA MET A 98 -24.80 -24.63 -10.40
C MET A 98 -23.84 -25.32 -9.43
N ALA A 99 -23.63 -24.75 -8.24
CA ALA A 99 -22.78 -25.37 -7.22
C ALA A 99 -23.24 -26.79 -6.87
N LYS A 100 -24.56 -26.98 -6.70
CA LYS A 100 -25.17 -28.29 -6.45
C LYS A 100 -24.97 -29.26 -7.63
N SER A 101 -25.11 -28.78 -8.87
CA SER A 101 -24.88 -29.61 -10.08
C SER A 101 -23.43 -30.08 -10.22
N LEU A 102 -22.48 -29.32 -9.67
CA LEU A 102 -21.05 -29.63 -9.65
C LEU A 102 -20.65 -30.49 -8.45
N GLY A 103 -21.58 -30.82 -7.54
CA GLY A 103 -21.28 -31.55 -6.31
C GLY A 103 -20.50 -30.73 -5.29
N ILE A 104 -20.51 -29.40 -5.41
CA ILE A 104 -19.82 -28.49 -4.49
C ILE A 104 -20.72 -28.25 -3.28
N ASN A 105 -20.25 -28.64 -2.10
CA ASN A 105 -20.90 -28.33 -0.84
C ASN A 105 -20.42 -26.96 -0.34
N ALA A 106 -21.32 -25.97 -0.38
CA ALA A 106 -21.06 -24.65 0.19
C ALA A 106 -21.13 -24.69 1.71
N ILE A 107 -20.18 -24.04 2.37
CA ILE A 107 -20.28 -23.71 3.80
C ILE A 107 -20.55 -22.21 3.94
N PRO A 108 -21.42 -21.78 4.87
CA PRO A 108 -21.59 -20.37 5.16
C PRO A 108 -20.25 -19.74 5.55
N TYR A 109 -19.80 -18.76 4.79
CA TYR A 109 -18.51 -18.09 5.02
C TYR A 109 -18.65 -16.84 5.90
N GLY A 110 -19.74 -16.08 5.74
CA GLY A 110 -19.98 -14.86 6.50
C GLY A 110 -21.26 -14.15 6.04
N VAL A 111 -21.58 -13.06 6.72
CA VAL A 111 -22.69 -12.17 6.36
C VAL A 111 -22.12 -10.84 5.91
N LEU A 112 -22.52 -10.39 4.73
CA LEU A 112 -22.17 -9.07 4.21
C LEU A 112 -23.39 -8.15 4.33
N ALA A 113 -23.20 -6.97 4.93
CA ALA A 113 -24.26 -6.00 5.11
C ALA A 113 -23.80 -4.62 4.62
N SER A 114 -24.66 -3.94 3.84
CA SER A 114 -24.44 -2.54 3.48
C SER A 114 -24.90 -1.62 4.60
N MET A 115 -24.09 -0.60 4.88
CA MET A 115 -24.46 0.47 5.80
C MET A 115 -25.07 1.64 5.04
N THR A 116 -26.11 2.26 5.60
CA THR A 116 -26.73 3.48 5.06
C THR A 116 -25.94 4.75 5.40
N ARG A 117 -25.11 4.69 6.45
CA ARG A 117 -24.16 5.73 6.86
C ARG A 117 -22.91 5.08 7.46
N PRO A 118 -21.77 5.79 7.49
CA PRO A 118 -20.62 5.35 8.27
C PRO A 118 -21.02 5.08 9.73
N ALA A 119 -20.57 3.94 10.26
CA ALA A 119 -20.74 3.60 11.65
C ALA A 119 -19.83 4.47 12.52
N THR A 120 -20.27 4.80 13.73
CA THR A 120 -19.40 5.43 14.72
C THR A 120 -18.57 4.39 15.45
N ASP A 121 -17.41 4.77 15.97
CA ASP A 121 -16.54 3.88 16.76
C ASP A 121 -17.29 3.18 17.90
N HIS A 122 -18.21 3.89 18.55
CA HIS A 122 -19.03 3.36 19.62
C HIS A 122 -19.99 2.27 19.13
N GLU A 123 -20.60 2.45 17.95
CA GLU A 123 -21.49 1.45 17.35
C GLU A 123 -20.70 0.20 16.93
N VAL A 124 -19.53 0.37 16.32
CA VAL A 124 -18.65 -0.76 15.94
C VAL A 124 -18.18 -1.52 17.17
N GLN A 125 -17.79 -0.82 18.23
CA GLN A 125 -17.35 -1.44 19.48
C GLN A 125 -18.49 -2.19 20.18
N ALA A 126 -19.70 -1.61 20.22
CA ALA A 126 -20.87 -2.27 20.78
C ALA A 126 -21.25 -3.52 19.98
N ALA A 127 -21.23 -3.45 18.65
CA ALA A 127 -21.49 -4.60 17.78
C ALA A 127 -20.44 -5.70 17.95
N ARG A 128 -19.15 -5.34 18.01
CA ARG A 128 -18.07 -6.29 18.34
C ARG A 128 -18.29 -6.98 19.68
N GLY A 129 -18.64 -6.22 20.72
CA GLY A 129 -18.94 -6.78 22.03
C GLY A 129 -20.14 -7.73 22.02
N ALA A 130 -21.19 -7.38 21.27
CA ALA A 130 -22.36 -8.25 21.11
C ALA A 130 -22.02 -9.56 20.37
N LEU A 131 -21.20 -9.50 19.29
CA LEU A 131 -20.76 -10.69 18.55
C LEU A 131 -19.87 -11.60 19.38
N ALA A 132 -18.91 -11.02 20.12
CA ALA A 132 -17.99 -11.78 20.97
C ALA A 132 -18.73 -12.58 22.06
N ASN A 133 -19.88 -12.09 22.53
CA ASN A 133 -20.71 -12.81 23.52
C ASN A 133 -21.54 -13.95 22.91
N GLN A 134 -21.69 -14.01 21.58
CA GLN A 134 -22.57 -14.97 20.92
C GLN A 134 -21.86 -16.28 20.58
N ALA A 135 -20.64 -16.20 20.04
CA ALA A 135 -19.83 -17.37 19.72
C ALA A 135 -18.35 -17.01 19.58
N ASP A 136 -17.49 -17.90 20.06
CA ASP A 136 -16.05 -17.82 19.82
C ASP A 136 -15.79 -17.99 18.30
N GLY A 137 -14.99 -17.08 17.73
CA GLY A 137 -14.58 -17.12 16.33
C GLY A 137 -15.41 -16.26 15.36
N LEU A 138 -16.44 -15.55 15.84
CA LEU A 138 -17.08 -14.51 15.04
C LEU A 138 -16.25 -13.23 15.07
N ASP A 139 -15.88 -12.73 13.91
CA ASP A 139 -15.16 -11.45 13.75
C ASP A 139 -16.03 -10.42 13.03
N LEU A 140 -15.96 -9.17 13.48
CA LEU A 140 -16.65 -8.05 12.85
C LEU A 140 -15.62 -7.13 12.18
N GLN A 141 -15.61 -7.20 10.86
CA GLN A 141 -14.90 -6.27 10.01
C GLN A 141 -15.85 -5.18 9.50
N VAL A 142 -15.40 -3.94 9.62
CA VAL A 142 -16.08 -2.77 9.06
C VAL A 142 -15.12 -2.12 8.08
N GLU A 143 -15.59 -1.90 6.85
CA GLU A 143 -14.81 -1.28 5.80
C GLU A 143 -15.02 0.25 5.82
N ASP A 144 -14.15 0.96 6.53
CA ASP A 144 -14.18 2.43 6.68
C ASP A 144 -13.26 3.16 5.67
N GLY A 145 -12.84 2.45 4.61
CA GLY A 145 -11.93 2.96 3.58
C GLY A 145 -10.45 2.85 3.92
N PHE A 146 -9.59 3.55 3.17
CA PHE A 146 -8.14 3.43 3.32
C PHE A 146 -7.66 4.00 4.67
N GLN A 147 -7.20 3.10 5.54
CA GLN A 147 -6.51 3.44 6.78
C GLN A 147 -5.05 3.04 6.66
N ASN A 148 -4.15 4.00 6.83
CA ASN A 148 -2.71 3.71 6.81
C ASN A 148 -2.26 3.27 8.20
N SER A 149 -2.47 2.00 8.53
CA SER A 149 -2.04 1.39 9.80
C SER A 149 -0.54 1.52 10.05
N ASP A 150 0.25 1.62 8.98
CA ASP A 150 1.71 1.72 9.02
C ASP A 150 2.23 3.15 8.82
N ALA A 151 1.35 4.16 8.94
CA ALA A 151 1.73 5.56 8.80
C ALA A 151 2.89 5.93 9.74
N TRP A 152 2.91 5.38 10.95
CA TRP A 152 3.97 5.60 11.93
C TRP A 152 5.34 5.15 11.42
N LEU A 153 5.41 4.01 10.73
CA LEU A 153 6.66 3.46 10.19
C LEU A 153 7.16 4.34 9.04
N VAL A 154 6.25 4.83 8.19
CA VAL A 154 6.57 5.79 7.13
C VAL A 154 7.15 7.08 7.72
N TYR A 155 6.53 7.62 8.77
CA TYR A 155 7.05 8.82 9.44
C TYR A 155 8.42 8.58 10.09
N ALA A 156 8.65 7.40 10.68
CA ALA A 156 9.95 7.03 11.25
C ALA A 156 11.04 7.00 10.16
N LEU A 157 10.77 6.38 9.02
CA LEU A 157 11.69 6.33 7.87
C LEU A 157 12.02 7.72 7.32
N VAL A 158 11.00 8.58 7.16
CA VAL A 158 11.20 9.98 6.75
C VAL A 158 12.07 10.72 7.77
N GLY A 159 11.84 10.52 9.06
CA GLY A 159 12.65 11.10 10.13
C GLY A 159 14.12 10.70 10.05
N VAL A 160 14.41 9.40 9.87
CA VAL A 160 15.78 8.90 9.70
C VAL A 160 16.44 9.50 8.46
N ALA A 161 15.73 9.52 7.32
CA ALA A 161 16.24 10.10 6.08
C ALA A 161 16.56 11.60 6.24
N ALA A 162 15.71 12.36 6.95
CA ALA A 162 15.95 13.76 7.24
C ALA A 162 17.22 13.97 8.09
N VAL A 163 17.44 13.15 9.12
CA VAL A 163 18.65 13.20 9.95
C VAL A 163 19.89 12.91 9.10
N LEU A 164 19.85 11.88 8.24
CA LEU A 164 20.96 11.55 7.34
C LEU A 164 21.26 12.68 6.35
N ALA A 165 20.22 13.29 5.77
CA ALA A 165 20.38 14.41 4.84
C ALA A 165 21.00 15.65 5.51
N VAL A 166 20.53 16.00 6.71
CA VAL A 166 21.09 17.11 7.49
C VAL A 166 22.54 16.80 7.88
N GLY A 167 22.83 15.57 8.33
CA GLY A 167 24.19 15.13 8.66
C GLY A 167 25.15 15.26 7.47
N ALA A 168 24.75 14.79 6.28
CA ALA A 168 25.54 14.91 5.07
C ALA A 168 25.78 16.38 4.67
N ALA A 169 24.76 17.23 4.74
CA ALA A 169 24.88 18.66 4.46
C ALA A 169 25.84 19.36 5.43
N LEU A 170 25.79 19.01 6.72
CA LEU A 170 26.69 19.56 7.74
C LEU A 170 28.14 19.13 7.51
N ILE A 171 28.39 17.86 7.19
CA ILE A 171 29.73 17.35 6.88
C ILE A 171 30.29 18.05 5.63
N SER A 172 29.49 18.15 4.57
CA SER A 172 29.88 18.85 3.35
C SER A 172 30.17 20.34 3.59
N THR A 173 29.34 21.01 4.40
CA THR A 173 29.55 22.41 4.78
C THR A 173 30.80 22.58 5.64
N ALA A 174 31.07 21.65 6.55
CA ALA A 174 32.27 21.67 7.39
C ALA A 174 33.54 21.53 6.55
N LEU A 175 33.58 20.56 5.62
CA LEU A 175 34.68 20.37 4.67
C LEU A 175 34.89 21.62 3.81
N ALA A 176 33.81 22.15 3.21
CA ALA A 176 33.89 23.36 2.40
C ALA A 176 34.42 24.58 3.18
N ASN A 177 34.07 24.71 4.47
CA ASN A 177 34.57 25.77 5.32
C ASN A 177 36.05 25.60 5.68
N VAL A 178 36.55 24.36 5.77
CA VAL A 178 37.98 24.08 5.97
C VAL A 178 38.77 24.49 4.74
N ASP A 179 38.30 24.12 3.54
CA ASP A 179 38.97 24.45 2.28
C ASP A 179 38.97 25.95 1.99
N SER A 180 37.97 26.69 2.48
CA SER A 180 37.84 28.14 2.28
C SER A 180 38.74 28.98 3.21
N LYS A 181 39.46 28.37 4.17
CA LYS A 181 40.27 29.12 5.16
C LYS A 181 41.37 30.01 4.56
N PRO A 182 42.14 29.60 3.53
CA PRO A 182 43.21 30.42 2.96
C PRO A 182 42.71 31.71 2.31
N ASP A 183 41.60 31.64 1.56
CA ASP A 183 41.01 32.79 0.83
C ASP A 183 40.39 33.84 1.77
N LEU A 184 40.02 33.42 2.98
CA LEU A 184 39.41 34.29 3.97
C LEU A 184 40.44 35.20 4.67
N PHE A 185 41.74 34.88 4.62
CA PHE A 185 42.79 35.77 5.13
C PHE A 185 42.96 37.01 4.25
N THR A 186 42.86 36.86 2.94
CA THR A 186 42.90 37.97 1.97
C THR A 186 41.64 38.84 2.05
N LEU A 187 40.46 38.23 2.26
CA LEU A 187 39.18 38.95 2.44
C LEU A 187 39.03 39.62 3.82
N ALA A 188 39.63 39.06 4.88
CA ALA A 188 39.67 39.69 6.20
C ALA A 188 40.51 40.98 6.19
N ALA A 189 41.55 41.05 5.35
CA ALA A 189 42.34 42.26 5.14
C ALA A 189 41.56 43.43 4.51
N ILE A 190 40.35 43.18 3.97
CA ILE A 190 39.47 44.16 3.32
C ILE A 190 38.17 44.45 4.11
N GLY A 191 37.96 43.85 5.29
CA GLY A 191 36.85 44.19 6.21
C GLY A 191 35.53 43.42 6.03
N ALA A 192 35.58 42.14 5.63
CA ALA A 192 34.37 41.35 5.40
C ALA A 192 33.50 41.14 6.67
N SER A 193 32.20 41.44 6.57
CA SER A 193 31.26 41.37 7.71
C SER A 193 30.92 39.93 8.14
N PRO A 194 30.71 39.66 9.45
CA PRO A 194 30.32 38.33 9.97
C PRO A 194 28.99 37.80 9.42
N ARG A 195 28.12 38.69 8.93
CA ARG A 195 26.81 38.33 8.36
C ARG A 195 26.97 37.58 7.04
N THR A 196 27.94 37.96 6.21
CA THR A 196 28.17 37.33 4.90
C THR A 196 28.58 35.86 5.03
N ARG A 197 29.40 35.52 6.04
CA ARG A 197 29.78 34.11 6.32
C ARG A 197 28.59 33.24 6.73
N ARG A 198 27.64 33.78 7.52
CA ARG A 198 26.44 33.03 7.93
C ARG A 198 25.50 32.80 6.74
N VAL A 199 25.27 33.83 5.93
CA VAL A 199 24.43 33.71 4.73
C VAL A 199 25.02 32.71 3.75
N LEU A 200 26.35 32.71 3.56
CA LEU A 200 27.00 31.75 2.67
C LEU A 200 26.90 30.29 3.18
N SER A 201 27.03 30.08 4.49
CA SER A 201 26.84 28.75 5.12
C SER A 201 25.40 28.25 4.97
N MET A 202 24.42 29.13 5.24
CA MET A 202 22.99 28.84 5.04
C MET A 202 22.68 28.49 3.59
N ALA A 203 23.21 29.25 2.63
CA ALA A 203 22.99 29.04 1.21
C ALA A 203 23.59 27.72 0.71
N ARG A 204 24.84 27.39 1.10
CA ARG A 204 25.48 26.12 0.72
C ARG A 204 24.72 24.92 1.26
N ALA A 205 24.41 24.92 2.56
CA ALA A 205 23.66 23.84 3.18
C ALA A 205 22.25 23.69 2.60
N GLY A 206 21.56 24.82 2.34
CA GLY A 206 20.24 24.83 1.72
C GLY A 206 20.25 24.28 0.29
N VAL A 207 21.23 24.65 -0.53
CA VAL A 207 21.36 24.16 -1.92
C VAL A 207 21.67 22.66 -1.93
N ILE A 208 22.63 22.21 -1.12
CA ILE A 208 23.00 20.78 -1.04
C ILE A 208 21.79 19.95 -0.58
N ALA A 209 21.15 20.36 0.52
CA ALA A 209 19.97 19.68 1.04
C ALA A 209 18.79 19.74 0.06
N GLY A 210 18.61 20.85 -0.66
CA GLY A 210 17.55 21.02 -1.66
C GLY A 210 17.71 20.13 -2.88
N ILE A 211 18.93 20.01 -3.41
CA ILE A 211 19.21 19.09 -4.52
C ILE A 211 19.03 17.65 -4.06
N GLY A 212 19.53 17.31 -2.86
CA GLY A 212 19.37 15.97 -2.29
C GLY A 212 17.91 15.59 -2.04
N SER A 213 17.12 16.50 -1.48
CA SER A 213 15.69 16.25 -1.20
C SER A 213 14.88 16.10 -2.50
N LEU A 214 15.18 16.93 -3.52
CA LEU A 214 14.53 16.84 -4.83
C LEU A 214 14.86 15.53 -5.54
N LEU A 215 16.13 15.15 -5.60
CA LEU A 215 16.56 13.88 -6.22
C LEU A 215 15.99 12.68 -5.48
N GLY A 216 15.97 12.71 -4.15
CA GLY A 216 15.36 11.67 -3.32
C GLY A 216 13.85 11.52 -3.58
N ALA A 217 13.13 12.65 -3.69
CA ALA A 217 11.70 12.64 -4.01
C ALA A 217 11.43 12.06 -5.40
N VAL A 218 12.22 12.43 -6.41
CA VAL A 218 12.10 11.89 -7.77
C VAL A 218 12.39 10.39 -7.78
N ALA A 219 13.50 9.94 -7.17
CA ALA A 219 13.84 8.53 -7.09
C ALA A 219 12.77 7.70 -6.36
N GLY A 220 12.23 8.23 -5.26
CA GLY A 220 11.12 7.61 -4.51
C GLY A 220 9.86 7.49 -5.35
N LEU A 221 9.46 8.56 -6.05
CA LEU A 221 8.29 8.54 -6.94
C LEU A 221 8.48 7.55 -8.11
N VAL A 222 9.66 7.52 -8.72
CA VAL A 222 9.97 6.57 -9.80
C VAL A 222 9.88 5.14 -9.29
N THR A 223 10.46 4.83 -8.13
CA THR A 223 10.39 3.50 -7.52
C THR A 223 8.95 3.12 -7.18
N ALA A 224 8.16 4.05 -6.64
CA ALA A 224 6.75 3.82 -6.33
C ALA A 224 5.91 3.57 -7.59
N VAL A 225 6.11 4.35 -8.66
CA VAL A 225 5.44 4.15 -9.95
C VAL A 225 5.85 2.81 -10.57
N ALA A 226 7.14 2.48 -10.52
CA ALA A 226 7.65 1.21 -11.01
C ALA A 226 7.01 0.03 -10.26
N TRP A 227 6.93 0.12 -8.92
CA TRP A 227 6.31 -0.91 -8.09
C TRP A 227 4.81 -1.04 -8.36
N VAL A 228 4.06 0.05 -8.47
CA VAL A 228 2.63 0.01 -8.81
C VAL A 228 2.39 -0.66 -10.17
N ARG A 229 3.27 -0.40 -11.15
CA ARG A 229 3.18 -1.05 -12.47
C ARG A 229 3.63 -2.51 -12.45
N SER A 230 4.64 -2.86 -11.65
CA SER A 230 5.13 -4.23 -11.55
C SER A 230 4.23 -5.11 -10.71
N ALA A 231 3.57 -4.57 -9.67
CA ALA A 231 2.62 -5.30 -8.83
C ALA A 231 1.38 -5.78 -9.62
N GLY A 232 1.12 -5.19 -10.80
CA GLY A 232 0.13 -5.71 -11.75
C GLY A 232 0.57 -6.96 -12.52
N HIS A 233 1.83 -7.40 -12.39
CA HIS A 233 2.39 -8.60 -12.98
C HIS A 233 2.98 -9.45 -11.85
N PRO A 234 2.23 -10.40 -11.29
CA PRO A 234 2.78 -11.21 -10.22
C PRO A 234 3.93 -12.05 -10.79
N THR A 235 5.16 -11.76 -10.37
CA THR A 235 6.32 -12.63 -10.65
C THR A 235 6.23 -13.85 -9.73
N PRO A 236 6.10 -15.08 -10.26
CA PRO A 236 5.99 -16.27 -9.43
C PRO A 236 7.32 -16.54 -8.71
N THR A 237 7.33 -16.49 -7.38
CA THR A 237 8.48 -16.84 -6.54
C THR A 237 8.43 -18.28 -6.01
N GLY A 238 7.56 -19.13 -6.57
CA GLY A 238 7.45 -20.55 -6.21
C GLY A 238 6.38 -21.28 -7.02
N SER A 239 6.37 -22.61 -6.95
CA SER A 239 5.39 -23.47 -7.64
C SER A 239 3.95 -23.29 -7.12
N ALA A 240 3.77 -22.91 -5.85
CA ALA A 240 2.48 -22.52 -5.29
C ALA A 240 2.05 -21.10 -5.71
N ASP A 241 3.02 -20.20 -5.89
CA ASP A 241 2.79 -18.80 -6.32
C ASP A 241 2.49 -18.69 -7.82
N PHE A 242 2.81 -19.71 -8.62
CA PHE A 242 2.58 -19.70 -10.07
C PHE A 242 1.08 -19.69 -10.40
N TYR A 243 0.26 -20.40 -9.62
CA TYR A 243 -1.19 -20.45 -9.83
C TYR A 243 -1.91 -19.18 -9.33
N THR A 244 -1.41 -18.53 -8.29
CA THR A 244 -1.91 -17.22 -7.83
C THR A 244 -1.50 -16.11 -8.78
N ALA A 245 -0.30 -16.20 -9.38
CA ALA A 245 0.25 -15.19 -10.27
C ALA A 245 -0.46 -15.07 -11.63
N VAL A 246 -0.83 -16.20 -12.24
CA VAL A 246 -1.38 -16.22 -13.61
C VAL A 246 -2.86 -15.83 -13.66
N THR A 247 -3.57 -15.91 -12.53
CA THR A 247 -5.04 -15.77 -12.50
C THR A 247 -5.52 -14.45 -11.90
N SER A 248 -4.66 -13.68 -11.22
CA SER A 248 -5.03 -12.45 -10.52
C SER A 248 -5.38 -11.30 -11.49
N PRO A 249 -6.62 -10.78 -11.55
CA PRO A 249 -6.87 -9.48 -12.15
C PRO A 249 -6.03 -8.48 -11.36
N SER A 250 -5.17 -7.77 -12.09
CA SER A 250 -4.29 -6.76 -11.52
C SER A 250 -5.13 -5.81 -10.66
N PRO A 251 -4.94 -5.74 -9.34
CA PRO A 251 -5.61 -4.71 -8.56
C PRO A 251 -5.19 -3.38 -9.18
N GLN A 252 -6.16 -2.54 -9.54
CA GLN A 252 -5.89 -1.21 -10.08
C GLN A 252 -5.36 -0.35 -8.94
N LEU A 253 -4.10 -0.57 -8.55
CA LEU A 253 -3.42 0.23 -7.54
C LEU A 253 -3.35 1.65 -8.09
N ARG A 254 -4.19 2.51 -7.53
CA ARG A 254 -4.14 3.94 -7.81
C ARG A 254 -3.04 4.54 -6.94
N LEU A 255 -1.99 5.05 -7.57
CA LEU A 255 -0.96 5.79 -6.85
C LEU A 255 -1.56 7.10 -6.35
N VAL A 256 -1.81 7.18 -5.04
CA VAL A 256 -2.16 8.42 -4.36
C VAL A 256 -0.87 8.98 -3.77
N VAL A 257 -0.35 10.05 -4.39
CA VAL A 257 0.87 10.68 -3.91
C VAL A 257 0.57 11.47 -2.64
N PRO A 258 1.28 11.20 -1.52
CA PRO A 258 1.11 11.95 -0.29
C PRO A 258 1.82 13.31 -0.42
N TRP A 259 1.16 14.27 -1.06
CA TRP A 259 1.74 15.59 -1.37
C TRP A 259 2.26 16.31 -0.12
N LEU A 260 1.59 16.18 1.02
CA LEU A 260 1.98 16.85 2.25
C LEU A 260 3.35 16.36 2.78
N PRO A 261 3.58 15.04 2.99
CA PRO A 261 4.92 14.53 3.30
C PRO A 261 5.97 14.88 2.25
N VAL A 262 5.62 14.82 0.95
CA VAL A 262 6.56 15.12 -0.14
C VAL A 262 6.99 16.59 -0.10
N THR A 263 6.04 17.53 0.02
CA THR A 263 6.37 18.96 0.12
C THR A 263 7.14 19.28 1.39
N LEU A 264 6.78 18.66 2.52
CA LEU A 264 7.51 18.80 3.77
C LEU A 264 8.95 18.29 3.66
N ALA A 265 9.19 17.18 2.96
CA ALA A 265 10.54 16.68 2.74
C ALA A 265 11.34 17.58 1.78
N VAL A 266 10.73 17.98 0.66
CA VAL A 266 11.40 18.78 -0.38
C VAL A 266 11.73 20.19 0.10
N ILE A 267 10.86 20.82 0.90
CA ILE A 267 11.02 22.22 1.36
C ILE A 267 11.49 22.27 2.81
N GLY A 268 10.95 21.43 3.69
CA GLY A 268 11.26 21.45 5.12
C GLY A 268 12.69 21.03 5.41
N ILE A 269 13.21 19.97 4.77
CA ILE A 269 14.59 19.51 4.99
C ILE A 269 15.62 20.60 4.63
N PRO A 270 15.55 21.25 3.45
CA PRO A 270 16.49 22.33 3.11
C PRO A 270 16.40 23.54 4.03
N VAL A 271 15.19 23.93 4.45
CA VAL A 271 14.99 25.03 5.40
C VAL A 271 15.62 24.69 6.75
N ILE A 272 15.38 23.49 7.28
CA ILE A 272 15.98 23.03 8.53
C ILE A 272 17.51 22.99 8.40
N ALA A 273 18.04 22.43 7.31
CA ALA A 273 19.48 22.37 7.06
C ALA A 273 20.12 23.76 7.02
N ALA A 274 19.49 24.72 6.32
CA ALA A 274 19.95 26.10 6.26
C ALA A 274 19.91 26.78 7.65
N LEU A 275 18.82 26.62 8.40
CA LEU A 275 18.68 27.17 9.76
C LEU A 275 19.75 26.60 10.70
N VAL A 276 19.96 25.28 10.69
CA VAL A 276 20.98 24.60 11.50
C VAL A 276 22.37 25.10 11.10
N ALA A 277 22.72 25.12 9.81
CA ALA A 277 24.02 25.60 9.34
C ALA A 277 24.27 27.08 9.70
N GLY A 278 23.22 27.89 9.71
CA GLY A 278 23.26 29.29 10.11
C GLY A 278 23.41 29.50 11.62
N ALA A 279 22.78 28.65 12.42
CA ALA A 279 22.85 28.69 13.89
C ALA A 279 24.22 28.20 14.40
N PHE A 280 24.75 27.12 13.83
CA PHE A 280 26.01 26.51 14.25
C PHE A 280 27.26 27.12 13.62
N GLY A 281 27.13 28.06 12.68
CA GLY A 281 28.25 28.81 12.09
C GLY A 281 29.00 29.77 13.04
N ARG A 282 28.84 29.68 14.37
CA ARG A 282 29.51 30.56 15.35
C ARG A 282 30.91 30.05 15.75
N SER A 283 31.93 30.68 15.18
CA SER A 283 33.22 31.15 15.73
C SER A 283 33.83 30.50 16.98
N ARG A 284 35.04 29.94 16.82
CA ARG A 284 36.18 30.19 17.73
C ARG A 284 37.40 30.56 16.89
N LEU A 285 37.84 31.81 16.97
CA LEU A 285 39.20 32.17 16.58
C LEU A 285 40.10 31.78 17.77
N PRO A 286 41.13 30.94 17.58
CA PRO A 286 42.18 30.78 18.58
C PRO A 286 42.80 32.15 18.84
N SER A 287 42.67 32.66 20.06
CA SER A 287 43.44 33.79 20.52
C SER A 287 44.90 33.34 20.63
N GLU A 288 45.70 33.52 19.59
CA GLU A 288 47.15 33.52 19.73
C GLU A 288 47.52 34.74 20.59
N ARG A 289 47.80 34.47 21.86
CA ARG A 289 48.58 35.38 22.68
C ARG A 289 50.00 35.34 22.12
N VAL A 290 50.39 36.38 21.41
CA VAL A 290 51.79 36.73 21.21
C VAL A 290 52.33 37.15 22.58
N SER A 291 53.12 36.29 23.21
CA SER A 291 54.05 36.71 24.25
C SER A 291 55.41 36.95 23.60
N LEU A 292 55.87 38.19 23.68
CA LEU A 292 57.24 38.63 23.41
C LEU A 292 58.26 37.82 24.21
#